data_AF-A0A6A3M850-F1
#
_entry.id   AF-A0A6A3M850-F1
#
_cell.length_a   1.000
_cell.length_b   1.000
_cell.length_c   1.000
_cell.angle_alpha   90.00
_cell.angle_beta   90.00
_cell.angle_gamma   90.00
#
_symmetry.space_group_name_H-M   'P 1'
#
loop_
_entity.id
_entity.type
_entity.pdbx_description
1 polymer ?
#
loop_
_entity_poly.entity_id
_entity_poly.type
_entity_poly.pdbx_seq_one_letter_code
_entity_poly.pdbx_strand_id
1 'polypeptide(L)'
;MKREEAINFINYVRKQANGGDEYRQIETFPTVCVSESDERSFVQFNVFYDNAGKRQRIIGMGHPDVIRLLKYPGASVFIDGTFSITPPGFQQTLIVMVHDPTCDVYIPALHMLVEAKDEWTYWHALHWVRVLGKMQMTPRSITSDFEAALIKGLAIRRKLIDMRIPANQIAEAMSPGVIDVLTVIPIDKIRSKGIPYVMSIVNPKGAARIWTSFWDYFVRTWMTMFPPSLWNVNTYIEQEMKMQNRTNNPIESYNRRAKKAFGSHPTLVVFVEQAKEEAKRYLELLDDISMRRRVAPPHADPVTLSIPPAYTAFRTPKRRKVKK
;
A
#
# COMPACT_ATOMS: atom_id res chain seq x y z
N MET A 1 47.01 -14.81 -0.38
CA MET A 1 46.13 -13.96 -1.22
C MET A 1 45.96 -12.63 -0.51
N LYS A 2 46.31 -11.51 -1.15
CA LYS A 2 46.13 -10.17 -0.54
C LYS A 2 44.62 -9.89 -0.43
N ARG A 3 44.20 -9.15 0.60
CA ARG A 3 42.77 -8.89 0.90
C ARG A 3 42.00 -8.32 -0.30
N GLU A 4 42.64 -7.45 -1.09
CA GLU A 4 42.05 -6.87 -2.30
C GLU A 4 41.85 -7.89 -3.42
N GLU A 5 42.79 -8.82 -3.63
CA GLU A 5 42.67 -9.88 -4.63
C GLU A 5 41.51 -10.82 -4.28
N ALA A 6 41.32 -11.11 -2.98
CA ALA A 6 40.21 -11.91 -2.49
C ALA A 6 38.85 -11.24 -2.76
N ILE A 7 38.75 -9.93 -2.49
CA ILE A 7 37.52 -9.15 -2.72
C ILE A 7 37.20 -9.09 -4.22
N ASN A 8 38.20 -8.85 -5.06
CA ASN A 8 38.04 -8.80 -6.51
C ASN A 8 37.60 -10.14 -7.08
N PHE A 9 38.17 -11.25 -6.59
CA PHE A 9 37.75 -12.60 -6.98
C PHE A 9 36.31 -12.91 -6.56
N ILE A 10 35.91 -12.56 -5.33
CA ILE A 10 34.54 -12.72 -4.86
C ILE A 10 33.56 -11.91 -5.72
N ASN A 11 33.90 -10.66 -6.05
CA ASN A 11 33.08 -9.81 -6.90
C ASN A 11 32.97 -10.37 -8.33
N TYR A 12 34.06 -10.91 -8.88
CA TYR A 12 34.08 -11.56 -10.18
C TYR A 12 33.17 -12.79 -10.22
N VAL A 13 33.28 -13.68 -9.24
CA VAL A 13 32.44 -14.89 -9.13
C VAL A 13 30.97 -14.52 -8.98
N ARG A 14 30.63 -13.52 -8.15
CA ARG A 14 29.26 -13.02 -8.00
C ARG A 14 28.70 -12.45 -9.31
N LYS A 15 29.52 -11.71 -10.06
CA LYS A 15 29.13 -11.13 -11.35
C LYS A 15 28.81 -12.20 -12.39
N GLN A 16 29.60 -13.29 -12.42
CA GLN A 16 29.36 -14.44 -13.30
C GLN A 16 28.10 -15.20 -12.91
N ALA A 17 27.89 -15.46 -11.62
CA ALA A 17 26.73 -16.20 -11.12
C ALA A 17 25.39 -15.47 -11.34
N ASN A 18 25.37 -14.15 -11.17
CA ASN A 18 24.13 -13.37 -11.18
C ASN A 18 23.89 -12.58 -12.50
N GLY A 19 24.72 -12.80 -13.52
CA GLY A 19 24.63 -12.06 -14.79
C GLY A 19 24.85 -10.54 -14.65
N GLY A 20 25.58 -10.13 -13.62
CA GLY A 20 25.81 -8.72 -13.27
C GLY A 20 24.67 -8.02 -12.53
N ASP A 21 23.55 -8.70 -12.26
CA ASP A 21 22.44 -8.18 -11.46
C ASP A 21 22.54 -8.69 -10.01
N GLU A 22 23.06 -7.86 -9.10
CA GLU A 22 23.29 -8.23 -7.71
C GLU A 22 22.02 -8.72 -6.98
N TYR A 23 20.83 -8.25 -7.41
CA TYR A 23 19.57 -8.63 -6.78
C TYR A 23 19.07 -10.00 -7.21
N ARG A 24 19.66 -10.64 -8.24
CA ARG A 24 19.33 -12.04 -8.57
C ARG A 24 19.93 -13.04 -7.60
N GLN A 25 20.78 -12.59 -6.68
CA GLN A 25 21.32 -13.45 -5.63
C GLN A 25 20.21 -14.08 -4.76
N ILE A 26 19.06 -13.43 -4.61
CA ILE A 26 17.95 -14.01 -3.85
C ILE A 26 17.11 -15.03 -4.65
N GLU A 27 17.35 -15.15 -5.96
CA GLU A 27 16.70 -16.14 -6.82
C GLU A 27 17.41 -17.51 -6.75
N THR A 28 18.55 -17.59 -6.04
CA THR A 28 19.31 -18.84 -5.90
C THR A 28 19.00 -19.56 -4.59
N PHE A 29 19.12 -20.89 -4.61
CA PHE A 29 19.01 -21.72 -3.42
C PHE A 29 20.15 -21.38 -2.42
N PRO A 30 19.88 -21.33 -1.10
CA PRO A 30 18.60 -21.58 -0.43
C PRO A 30 17.69 -20.34 -0.28
N THR A 31 18.17 -19.16 -0.65
CA THR A 31 17.49 -17.88 -0.39
C THR A 31 16.09 -17.80 -1.01
N VAL A 32 15.91 -18.37 -2.21
CA VAL A 32 14.65 -18.33 -2.95
C VAL A 32 13.51 -19.12 -2.31
N CYS A 33 13.83 -20.19 -1.57
CA CYS A 33 12.86 -21.13 -0.98
C CYS A 33 12.43 -20.71 0.43
N VAL A 34 11.31 -21.22 0.92
CA VAL A 34 10.82 -20.99 2.29
C VAL A 34 11.84 -21.46 3.32
N SER A 35 12.37 -22.68 3.15
CA SER A 35 13.44 -23.24 3.97
C SER A 35 14.17 -24.33 3.17
N GLU A 36 15.21 -24.94 3.74
CA GLU A 36 15.85 -26.12 3.15
C GLU A 36 14.91 -27.33 3.08
N SER A 37 13.87 -27.37 3.93
CA SER A 37 12.87 -28.43 3.99
C SER A 37 11.58 -28.11 3.21
N ASP A 38 11.41 -26.86 2.76
CA ASP A 38 10.25 -26.38 2.01
C ASP A 38 10.72 -25.65 0.76
N GLU A 39 10.76 -26.38 -0.35
CA GLU A 39 11.23 -25.90 -1.65
C GLU A 39 10.33 -24.85 -2.30
N ARG A 40 9.12 -24.60 -1.75
CA ARG A 40 8.23 -23.57 -2.29
C ARG A 40 8.93 -22.21 -2.27
N SER A 41 8.77 -21.44 -3.34
CA SER A 41 9.41 -20.13 -3.44
C SER A 41 8.85 -19.18 -2.37
N PHE A 42 9.75 -18.54 -1.63
CA PHE A 42 9.45 -17.40 -0.76
C PHE A 42 9.57 -16.08 -1.53
N VAL A 43 10.56 -15.98 -2.43
CA VAL A 43 10.65 -14.90 -3.42
C VAL A 43 9.63 -15.20 -4.50
N GLN A 44 8.50 -14.49 -4.49
CA GLN A 44 7.37 -14.74 -5.37
C GLN A 44 7.57 -14.16 -6.77
N PHE A 45 8.21 -12.99 -6.84
CA PHE A 45 8.53 -12.33 -8.10
C PHE A 45 9.69 -11.34 -7.94
N ASN A 46 10.48 -11.18 -9.00
CA ASN A 46 11.50 -10.14 -9.16
C ASN A 46 11.40 -9.65 -10.60
N VAL A 47 10.80 -8.48 -10.80
CA VAL A 47 10.42 -8.02 -12.14
C VAL A 47 10.84 -6.60 -12.39
N PHE A 48 11.02 -6.31 -13.67
CA PHE A 48 11.25 -4.96 -14.16
C PHE A 48 10.01 -4.41 -14.83
N TYR A 49 9.85 -3.09 -14.77
CA TYR A 49 8.85 -2.34 -15.49
C TYR A 49 9.46 -1.05 -16.02
N ASP A 50 8.89 -0.53 -17.11
CA ASP A 50 9.24 0.81 -17.60
C ASP A 50 8.46 1.85 -16.79
N ASN A 51 9.17 2.88 -16.34
CA ASN A 51 8.60 4.03 -15.67
C ASN A 51 9.17 5.31 -16.28
N ALA A 52 8.42 5.87 -17.24
CA ALA A 52 8.81 7.06 -17.99
C ALA A 52 10.21 6.91 -18.65
N GLY A 53 10.46 5.76 -19.30
CA GLY A 53 11.73 5.47 -19.97
C GLY A 53 12.86 5.05 -19.02
N LYS A 54 12.60 4.97 -17.71
CA LYS A 54 13.52 4.39 -16.74
C LYS A 54 13.07 2.99 -16.39
N ARG A 55 13.99 2.03 -16.54
CA ARG A 55 13.80 0.68 -16.02
C ARG A 55 13.80 0.74 -14.49
N GLN A 56 12.76 0.20 -13.87
CA GLN A 56 12.60 0.11 -12.42
C GLN A 56 12.29 -1.34 -12.03
N ARG A 57 12.56 -1.71 -10.79
CA ARG A 57 12.35 -3.06 -10.25
C ARG A 57 11.32 -3.10 -9.12
N ILE A 58 10.59 -4.21 -9.07
CA ILE A 58 9.82 -4.63 -7.90
C ILE A 58 10.19 -6.07 -7.53
N ILE A 59 10.48 -6.30 -6.26
CA ILE A 59 10.69 -7.64 -5.70
C ILE A 59 9.61 -7.92 -4.68
N GLY A 60 8.86 -9.00 -4.84
CA GLY A 60 7.83 -9.45 -3.89
C GLY A 60 8.21 -10.75 -3.21
N MET A 61 8.07 -10.77 -1.89
CA MET A 61 8.46 -11.89 -1.03
C MET A 61 7.35 -12.16 -0.03
N GLY A 62 7.08 -13.44 0.23
CA GLY A 62 6.09 -13.85 1.22
C GLY A 62 5.92 -15.36 1.24
N HIS A 63 5.44 -15.85 2.37
CA HIS A 63 5.22 -17.28 2.56
C HIS A 63 3.94 -17.73 1.82
N PRO A 64 3.97 -18.80 1.01
CA PRO A 64 2.83 -19.25 0.23
C PRO A 64 1.55 -19.48 1.04
N ASP A 65 1.67 -20.06 2.25
CA ASP A 65 0.52 -20.30 3.13
C ASP A 65 -0.12 -19.03 3.68
N VAL A 66 0.67 -17.97 3.89
CA VAL A 66 0.17 -16.67 4.33
C VAL A 66 -0.43 -15.90 3.16
N ILE A 67 0.24 -15.90 1.99
CA ILE A 67 -0.29 -15.31 0.75
C ILE A 67 -1.65 -15.93 0.39
N ARG A 68 -1.85 -17.22 0.69
CA ARG A 68 -3.13 -17.91 0.44
C ARG A 68 -4.30 -17.25 1.16
N LEU A 69 -4.08 -16.62 2.31
CA LEU A 69 -5.12 -15.92 3.08
C LEU A 69 -5.71 -14.73 2.31
N LEU A 70 -4.96 -14.12 1.39
CA LEU A 70 -5.47 -13.05 0.51
C LEU A 70 -6.64 -13.51 -0.38
N LYS A 71 -6.79 -14.81 -0.59
CA LYS A 71 -7.86 -15.39 -1.40
C LYS A 71 -9.14 -15.69 -0.59
N TYR A 72 -9.10 -15.58 0.73
CA TYR A 72 -10.26 -15.90 1.54
C TYR A 72 -11.39 -14.89 1.28
N PRO A 73 -12.62 -15.35 0.99
CA PRO A 73 -13.74 -14.46 0.76
C PRO A 73 -13.96 -13.54 1.96
N GLY A 74 -14.00 -12.25 1.71
CA GLY A 74 -14.17 -11.26 2.77
C GLY A 74 -12.93 -11.02 3.64
N ALA A 75 -11.73 -11.35 3.15
CA ALA A 75 -10.48 -10.99 3.82
C ALA A 75 -10.33 -9.46 3.90
N SER A 76 -9.85 -8.95 5.04
CA SER A 76 -9.50 -7.55 5.21
C SER A 76 -7.99 -7.38 4.99
N VAL A 77 -7.61 -6.56 4.01
CA VAL A 77 -6.23 -6.36 3.57
C VAL A 77 -5.76 -4.97 3.97
N PHE A 78 -4.56 -4.87 4.53
CA PHE A 78 -3.94 -3.62 4.96
C PHE A 78 -2.63 -3.42 4.20
N ILE A 79 -2.40 -2.23 3.65
CA ILE A 79 -1.16 -1.94 2.93
C ILE A 79 -0.49 -0.72 3.54
N ASP A 80 0.78 -0.84 3.91
CA ASP A 80 1.60 0.28 4.37
C ASP A 80 2.95 0.30 3.66
N GLY A 81 3.55 1.49 3.55
CA GLY A 81 4.85 1.69 2.96
C GLY A 81 5.84 2.27 3.95
N THR A 82 6.84 1.48 4.35
CA THR A 82 7.88 1.90 5.30
C THR A 82 9.23 2.15 4.64
N PHE A 83 10.01 3.04 5.24
CA PHE A 83 11.40 3.34 4.84
C PHE A 83 12.43 2.70 5.77
N SER A 84 12.07 2.42 7.02
CA SER A 84 13.04 2.11 8.06
C SER A 84 13.74 0.76 7.87
N ILE A 85 13.06 -0.18 7.23
CA ILE A 85 13.57 -1.54 6.96
C ILE A 85 13.94 -1.73 5.48
N THR A 86 13.93 -0.66 4.69
CA THR A 86 14.11 -0.76 3.23
C THR A 86 15.58 -1.00 2.89
N PRO A 87 15.93 -2.10 2.18
CA PRO A 87 17.29 -2.35 1.76
C PRO A 87 17.85 -1.26 0.85
N PRO A 88 19.18 -1.03 0.86
CA PRO A 88 19.85 -0.17 -0.11
C PRO A 88 19.50 -0.56 -1.56
N GLY A 89 19.36 0.43 -2.43
CA GLY A 89 18.91 0.25 -3.82
C GLY A 89 17.40 0.41 -4.00
N PHE A 90 16.61 0.23 -2.94
CA PHE A 90 15.17 0.43 -2.96
C PHE A 90 14.76 1.71 -2.24
N GLN A 91 13.66 2.29 -2.69
CA GLN A 91 13.12 3.53 -2.16
C GLN A 91 12.13 3.30 -1.03
N GLN A 92 11.34 2.23 -1.09
CA GLN A 92 10.34 1.89 -0.07
C GLN A 92 10.12 0.38 0.02
N THR A 93 9.71 -0.09 1.21
CA THR A 93 9.18 -1.43 1.43
C THR A 93 7.68 -1.32 1.63
N LEU A 94 6.89 -1.95 0.76
CA LEU A 94 5.46 -2.10 0.93
C LEU A 94 5.16 -3.38 1.69
N ILE A 95 4.34 -3.29 2.72
CA ILE A 95 3.90 -4.41 3.54
C ILE A 95 2.40 -4.58 3.28
N VAL A 96 2.03 -5.76 2.80
CA VAL A 96 0.63 -6.18 2.67
C VAL A 96 0.32 -7.10 3.83
N MET A 97 -0.51 -6.64 4.75
CA MET A 97 -1.05 -7.45 5.84
C MET A 97 -2.45 -7.94 5.50
N VAL A 98 -2.83 -9.08 6.04
CA VAL A 98 -4.17 -9.64 5.99
C VAL A 98 -4.66 -9.87 7.41
N HIS A 99 -5.89 -9.48 7.70
CA HIS A 99 -6.56 -9.84 8.94
C HIS A 99 -7.26 -11.18 8.74
N ASP A 100 -6.87 -12.16 9.55
CA ASP A 100 -7.57 -13.44 9.67
C ASP A 100 -8.67 -13.31 10.74
N PRO A 101 -9.96 -13.34 10.36
CA PRO A 101 -11.06 -13.20 11.31
C PRO A 101 -11.22 -14.42 12.22
N THR A 102 -10.63 -15.57 11.87
CA THR A 102 -10.78 -16.80 12.68
C THR A 102 -9.89 -16.77 13.91
N CYS A 103 -8.64 -16.34 13.75
CA CYS A 103 -7.69 -16.18 14.85
C CYS A 103 -7.65 -14.76 15.42
N ASP A 104 -8.34 -13.81 14.77
CA ASP A 104 -8.29 -12.37 15.05
C ASP A 104 -6.84 -11.83 15.07
N VAL A 105 -6.08 -12.15 14.01
CA VAL A 105 -4.66 -11.76 13.89
C VAL A 105 -4.42 -11.02 12.58
N TYR A 106 -3.65 -9.93 12.65
CA TYR A 106 -3.08 -9.24 11.49
C TYR A 106 -1.74 -9.86 11.13
N ILE A 107 -1.62 -10.36 9.90
CA ILE A 107 -0.48 -11.16 9.46
C ILE A 107 0.16 -10.47 8.24
N PRO A 108 1.48 -10.17 8.23
CA PRO A 108 2.17 -9.67 7.06
C PRO A 108 2.27 -10.77 6.00
N ALA A 109 1.45 -10.68 4.96
CA ALA A 109 1.38 -11.67 3.89
C ALA A 109 2.43 -11.45 2.80
N LEU A 110 2.79 -10.19 2.53
CA LEU A 110 3.73 -9.86 1.46
C LEU A 110 4.59 -8.65 1.83
N HIS A 111 5.88 -8.74 1.53
CA HIS A 111 6.83 -7.63 1.52
C HIS A 111 7.24 -7.36 0.09
N MET A 112 7.05 -6.13 -0.40
CA MET A 112 7.47 -5.71 -1.73
C MET A 112 8.49 -4.59 -1.64
N LEU A 113 9.64 -4.76 -2.27
CA LEU A 113 10.65 -3.71 -2.41
C LEU A 113 10.44 -2.98 -3.74
N VAL A 114 10.36 -1.65 -3.69
CA VAL A 114 10.13 -0.81 -4.87
C VAL A 114 11.24 0.23 -5.05
N GLU A 115 11.71 0.41 -6.28
CA GLU A 115 12.77 1.39 -6.61
C GLU A 115 12.24 2.84 -6.79
N ALA A 116 10.92 3.00 -6.93
CA ALA A 116 10.26 4.30 -7.05
C ALA A 116 9.02 4.42 -6.14
N LYS A 117 8.54 5.66 -5.95
CA LYS A 117 7.42 6.03 -5.05
C LYS A 117 6.34 6.82 -5.80
N ASP A 118 6.06 6.44 -7.03
CA ASP A 118 5.04 7.08 -7.86
C ASP A 118 3.83 6.18 -8.11
N GLU A 119 2.78 6.78 -8.66
CA GLU A 119 1.51 6.13 -8.96
C GLU A 119 1.68 4.86 -9.79
N TRP A 120 2.56 4.89 -10.79
CA TRP A 120 2.78 3.77 -11.70
C TRP A 120 3.44 2.58 -10.99
N THR A 121 4.40 2.87 -10.12
CA THR A 121 5.04 1.87 -9.26
C THR A 121 4.04 1.19 -8.33
N TYR A 122 3.17 1.97 -7.68
CA TYR A 122 2.14 1.41 -6.82
C TYR A 122 1.09 0.61 -7.61
N TRP A 123 0.74 1.04 -8.82
CA TRP A 123 -0.14 0.28 -9.72
C TRP A 123 0.45 -1.11 -9.99
N HIS A 124 1.73 -1.18 -10.36
CA HIS A 124 2.42 -2.45 -10.58
C HIS A 124 2.48 -3.31 -9.32
N ALA A 125 2.81 -2.73 -8.17
CA ALA A 125 2.84 -3.45 -6.90
C ALA A 125 1.47 -4.08 -6.56
N LEU A 126 0.39 -3.30 -6.67
CA LEU A 126 -0.97 -3.78 -6.44
C LEU A 126 -1.42 -4.82 -7.48
N HIS A 127 -1.00 -4.67 -8.73
CA HIS A 127 -1.24 -5.67 -9.76
C HIS A 127 -0.63 -7.01 -9.37
N TRP A 128 0.61 -7.02 -8.88
CA TRP A 128 1.26 -8.24 -8.40
C TRP A 128 0.57 -8.86 -7.19
N VAL A 129 0.05 -8.06 -6.25
CA VAL A 129 -0.78 -8.58 -5.15
C VAL A 129 -1.98 -9.36 -5.70
N ARG A 130 -2.68 -8.81 -6.72
CA ARG A 130 -3.81 -9.51 -7.36
C ARG A 130 -3.38 -10.78 -8.07
N VAL A 131 -2.23 -10.76 -8.77
CA VAL A 131 -1.68 -11.93 -9.45
C VAL A 131 -1.37 -13.05 -8.45
N LEU A 132 -0.75 -12.73 -7.31
CA LEU A 132 -0.50 -13.70 -6.24
C LEU A 132 -1.79 -14.23 -5.60
N GLY A 133 -2.81 -13.37 -5.50
CA GLY A 133 -4.18 -13.76 -5.18
C GLY A 133 -4.90 -14.53 -6.31
N LYS A 134 -4.19 -14.99 -7.35
CA LYS A 134 -4.71 -15.70 -8.53
C LYS A 134 -5.83 -14.96 -9.26
N MET A 135 -5.88 -13.63 -9.14
CA MET A 135 -6.97 -12.79 -9.63
C MET A 135 -8.35 -13.12 -9.02
N GLN A 136 -8.38 -13.89 -7.93
CA GLN A 136 -9.60 -14.39 -7.26
C GLN A 136 -9.89 -13.68 -5.94
N MET A 137 -9.08 -12.68 -5.58
CA MET A 137 -9.29 -11.93 -4.34
C MET A 137 -10.66 -11.26 -4.33
N THR A 138 -11.43 -11.53 -3.27
CA THR A 138 -12.71 -10.88 -2.97
C THR A 138 -12.63 -10.27 -1.57
N PRO A 139 -11.75 -9.26 -1.37
CA PRO A 139 -11.53 -8.69 -0.06
C PRO A 139 -12.81 -8.01 0.44
N ARG A 140 -13.09 -8.16 1.74
CA ARG A 140 -14.14 -7.39 2.42
C ARG A 140 -13.74 -5.94 2.50
N SER A 141 -12.48 -5.70 2.83
CA SER A 141 -11.90 -4.37 2.86
C SER A 141 -10.46 -4.36 2.39
N ILE A 142 -10.09 -3.27 1.74
CA ILE A 142 -8.70 -2.90 1.53
C ILE A 142 -8.55 -1.58 2.26
N THR A 143 -7.63 -1.55 3.20
CA THR A 143 -7.26 -0.35 3.95
C THR A 143 -5.81 -0.09 3.64
N SER A 144 -5.44 1.15 3.47
CA SER A 144 -4.04 1.47 3.32
C SER A 144 -3.75 2.81 3.91
N ASP A 145 -2.55 2.97 4.46
CA ASP A 145 -2.02 4.29 4.78
C ASP A 145 -1.77 5.11 3.49
N PHE A 146 -1.84 4.46 2.32
CA PHE A 146 -2.09 5.15 1.06
C PHE A 146 -3.41 5.93 1.11
N GLU A 147 -4.52 5.53 1.70
CA GLU A 147 -5.73 6.38 1.68
C GLU A 147 -5.50 7.76 2.35
N ALA A 148 -4.62 7.83 3.35
CA ALA A 148 -4.13 9.08 3.91
C ALA A 148 -2.96 9.69 3.11
N ALA A 149 -2.02 8.93 2.55
CA ALA A 149 -0.86 9.48 1.81
C ALA A 149 -1.15 9.80 0.32
N LEU A 150 -2.02 9.04 -0.32
CA LEU A 150 -2.54 9.12 -1.69
C LEU A 150 -3.51 10.31 -1.81
N ILE A 151 -4.25 10.63 -0.74
CA ILE A 151 -5.10 11.83 -0.67
C ILE A 151 -4.50 12.99 0.15
N LYS A 152 -3.94 12.77 1.36
CA LYS A 152 -3.41 13.84 2.23
C LYS A 152 -1.94 14.20 2.02
N GLY A 153 -1.14 13.48 1.21
CA GLY A 153 0.32 13.66 1.28
C GLY A 153 1.07 13.89 -0.03
N LEU A 154 1.06 12.90 -0.91
CA LEU A 154 2.13 12.74 -1.90
C LEU A 154 1.62 12.56 -3.32
N ALA A 155 0.66 11.69 -3.63
CA ALA A 155 0.23 11.47 -5.02
C ALA A 155 -0.60 12.64 -5.56
N ILE A 156 -1.73 12.96 -4.91
CA ILE A 156 -2.55 14.14 -5.27
C ILE A 156 -1.73 15.41 -5.15
N ARG A 157 -1.02 15.64 -4.03
CA ARG A 157 -0.19 16.82 -3.85
C ARG A 157 0.89 16.96 -4.93
N ARG A 158 1.61 15.87 -5.26
CA ARG A 158 2.60 15.88 -6.35
C ARG A 158 1.94 16.19 -7.67
N LYS A 159 0.75 15.64 -7.94
CA LYS A 159 0.02 15.95 -9.17
C LYS A 159 -0.44 17.40 -9.23
N LEU A 160 -0.92 17.96 -8.14
CA LEU A 160 -1.28 19.38 -8.05
C LEU A 160 -0.05 20.28 -8.31
N ILE A 161 1.12 19.91 -7.78
CA ILE A 161 2.40 20.61 -8.03
C ILE A 161 2.83 20.48 -9.49
N ASP A 162 2.78 19.27 -10.06
CA ASP A 162 3.11 18.96 -11.46
C ASP A 162 2.24 19.79 -12.43
N MET A 163 0.96 19.91 -12.12
CA MET A 163 0.00 20.72 -12.89
C MET A 163 0.13 22.23 -12.62
N ARG A 164 1.08 22.65 -11.77
CA ARG A 164 1.35 24.05 -11.41
C ARG A 164 0.15 24.78 -10.79
N ILE A 165 -0.62 24.08 -9.96
CA ILE A 165 -1.68 24.71 -9.16
C ILE A 165 -1.05 25.65 -8.12
N PRO A 166 -1.63 26.84 -7.87
CA PRO A 166 -1.11 27.79 -6.88
C PRO A 166 -0.91 27.16 -5.50
N ALA A 167 0.22 27.42 -4.86
CA ALA A 167 0.61 26.78 -3.60
C ALA A 167 -0.41 26.98 -2.46
N ASN A 168 -1.08 28.14 -2.41
CA ASN A 168 -2.15 28.42 -1.45
C ASN A 168 -3.36 27.50 -1.67
N GLN A 169 -3.77 27.28 -2.93
CA GLN A 169 -4.87 26.38 -3.27
C GLN A 169 -4.50 24.92 -3.00
N ILE A 170 -3.23 24.54 -3.19
CA ILE A 170 -2.73 23.23 -2.77
C ILE A 170 -2.84 23.11 -1.24
N ALA A 171 -2.40 24.09 -0.47
CA ALA A 171 -2.49 24.03 0.99
C ALA A 171 -3.94 23.88 1.49
N GLU A 172 -4.88 24.62 0.90
CA GLU A 172 -6.33 24.49 1.18
C GLU A 172 -6.85 23.09 0.81
N ALA A 173 -6.52 22.60 -0.39
CA ALA A 173 -6.94 21.29 -0.86
C ALA A 173 -6.46 20.13 0.01
N MET A 174 -5.24 20.26 0.55
CA MET A 174 -4.60 19.26 1.40
C MET A 174 -5.00 19.40 2.88
N SER A 175 -5.79 20.41 3.24
CA SER A 175 -6.26 20.58 4.61
C SER A 175 -7.22 19.45 5.02
N PRO A 176 -7.23 19.03 6.30
CA PRO A 176 -8.14 17.99 6.77
C PRO A 176 -9.61 18.35 6.53
N GLY A 177 -10.40 17.39 6.05
CA GLY A 177 -11.82 17.57 5.74
C GLY A 177 -12.11 18.19 4.36
N VAL A 178 -11.11 18.28 3.49
CA VAL A 178 -11.23 18.84 2.12
C VAL A 178 -11.20 17.73 1.08
N ILE A 179 -10.06 17.34 0.50
CA ILE A 179 -10.03 16.24 -0.49
C ILE A 179 -10.22 14.86 0.19
N ASP A 180 -9.76 14.67 1.42
CA ASP A 180 -9.91 13.41 2.18
C ASP A 180 -11.38 13.03 2.46
N VAL A 181 -12.30 14.01 2.38
CA VAL A 181 -13.74 13.76 2.44
C VAL A 181 -14.22 12.78 1.38
N LEU A 182 -13.55 12.75 0.21
CA LEU A 182 -13.95 11.89 -0.91
C LEU A 182 -13.84 10.40 -0.57
N THR A 183 -13.04 10.05 0.45
CA THR A 183 -12.92 8.66 0.94
C THR A 183 -14.10 8.21 1.77
N VAL A 184 -14.80 9.13 2.45
CA VAL A 184 -15.80 8.77 3.47
C VAL A 184 -17.24 9.05 3.05
N ILE A 185 -17.45 9.70 1.90
CA ILE A 185 -18.78 10.03 1.37
C ILE A 185 -19.28 8.92 0.43
N PRO A 186 -20.59 8.76 0.22
CA PRO A 186 -21.12 7.75 -0.68
C PRO A 186 -20.56 7.88 -2.09
N ILE A 187 -20.24 6.75 -2.71
CA ILE A 187 -19.54 6.68 -4.00
C ILE A 187 -20.31 7.46 -5.09
N ASP A 188 -21.64 7.36 -5.10
CA ASP A 188 -22.53 8.08 -6.03
C ASP A 188 -22.51 9.60 -5.81
N LYS A 189 -22.11 10.06 -4.62
CA LYS A 189 -22.00 11.49 -4.27
C LYS A 189 -20.64 12.10 -4.58
N ILE A 190 -19.60 11.31 -4.88
CA ILE A 190 -18.25 11.83 -5.16
C ILE A 190 -18.29 12.87 -6.27
N ARG A 191 -18.91 12.57 -7.42
CA ARG A 191 -19.00 13.50 -8.56
C ARG A 191 -20.00 14.62 -8.34
N SER A 192 -21.18 14.28 -7.81
CA SER A 192 -22.33 15.18 -7.78
C SER A 192 -22.31 16.17 -6.62
N LYS A 193 -21.59 15.85 -5.53
CA LYS A 193 -21.49 16.68 -4.32
C LYS A 193 -20.06 16.80 -3.77
N GLY A 194 -19.27 15.73 -3.77
CA GLY A 194 -17.90 15.71 -3.25
C GLY A 194 -16.96 16.69 -3.96
N ILE A 195 -16.82 16.55 -5.26
CA ILE A 195 -15.97 17.45 -6.07
C ILE A 195 -16.45 18.92 -5.97
N PRO A 196 -17.76 19.23 -6.11
CA PRO A 196 -18.25 20.59 -5.88
C PRO A 196 -17.96 21.15 -4.50
N TYR A 197 -18.03 20.33 -3.45
CA TYR A 197 -17.69 20.73 -2.08
C TYR A 197 -16.21 21.13 -1.99
N VAL A 198 -15.29 20.29 -2.46
CA VAL A 198 -13.85 20.61 -2.49
C VAL A 198 -13.61 21.90 -3.26
N MET A 199 -14.21 22.04 -4.44
CA MET A 199 -14.08 23.22 -5.29
C MET A 199 -14.64 24.51 -4.66
N SER A 200 -15.58 24.39 -3.73
CA SER A 200 -16.08 25.55 -2.98
C SER A 200 -15.11 26.04 -1.91
N ILE A 201 -14.24 25.16 -1.40
CA ILE A 201 -13.23 25.48 -0.38
C ILE A 201 -11.97 26.05 -1.03
N VAL A 202 -11.41 25.34 -2.01
CA VAL A 202 -10.11 25.70 -2.63
C VAL A 202 -10.16 26.93 -3.55
N ASN A 203 -11.38 27.48 -3.77
CA ASN A 203 -11.67 28.65 -4.60
C ASN A 203 -10.80 28.75 -5.87
N PRO A 204 -11.19 28.09 -6.99
CA PRO A 204 -10.33 27.87 -8.15
C PRO A 204 -10.07 29.14 -8.99
N LYS A 205 -10.37 30.33 -8.48
CA LYS A 205 -10.17 31.61 -9.18
C LYS A 205 -8.70 31.73 -9.61
N GLY A 206 -8.46 32.10 -10.87
CA GLY A 206 -7.12 32.16 -11.46
C GLY A 206 -6.51 30.81 -11.91
N ALA A 207 -7.07 29.67 -11.50
CA ALA A 207 -6.58 28.33 -11.87
C ALA A 207 -7.71 27.37 -12.31
N ALA A 208 -8.89 27.88 -12.64
CA ALA A 208 -10.08 27.08 -12.88
C ALA A 208 -9.90 26.01 -13.96
N ARG A 209 -9.21 26.35 -15.06
CA ARG A 209 -8.92 25.40 -16.14
C ARG A 209 -7.99 24.26 -15.69
N ILE A 210 -7.01 24.57 -14.84
CA ILE A 210 -6.06 23.59 -14.30
C ILE A 210 -6.78 22.65 -13.32
N TRP A 211 -7.64 23.20 -12.47
CA TRP A 211 -8.50 22.41 -11.58
C TRP A 211 -9.46 21.49 -12.34
N THR A 212 -10.06 21.95 -13.45
CA THR A 212 -10.86 21.09 -14.32
C THR A 212 -10.04 19.91 -14.85
N SER A 213 -8.84 20.18 -15.38
CA SER A 213 -7.94 19.12 -15.85
C SER A 213 -7.54 18.16 -14.72
N PHE A 214 -7.34 18.66 -13.50
CA PHE A 214 -7.05 17.82 -12.34
C PHE A 214 -8.23 16.90 -12.02
N TRP A 215 -9.46 17.40 -12.04
CA TRP A 215 -10.64 16.57 -11.77
C TRP A 215 -10.92 15.56 -12.88
N ASP A 216 -10.62 15.88 -14.14
CA ASP A 216 -10.66 14.91 -15.23
C ASP A 216 -9.63 13.80 -15.03
N TYR A 217 -8.41 14.15 -14.63
CA TYR A 217 -7.40 13.17 -14.21
C TYR A 217 -7.90 12.35 -13.01
N PHE A 218 -8.39 13.01 -11.96
CA PHE A 218 -8.85 12.34 -10.74
C PHE A 218 -9.94 11.33 -11.06
N VAL A 219 -10.89 11.69 -11.90
CA VAL A 219 -11.93 10.79 -12.38
C VAL A 219 -11.35 9.60 -13.14
N ARG A 220 -10.46 9.83 -14.11
CA ARG A 220 -9.89 8.74 -14.93
C ARG A 220 -9.08 7.78 -14.08
N THR A 221 -8.26 8.31 -13.18
CA THR A 221 -7.40 7.51 -12.30
C THR A 221 -8.20 6.91 -11.15
N TRP A 222 -8.84 7.72 -10.31
CA TRP A 222 -9.41 7.29 -9.03
C TRP A 222 -10.89 6.92 -9.08
N MET A 223 -11.56 7.10 -10.21
CA MET A 223 -12.93 6.60 -10.37
C MET A 223 -13.06 5.50 -11.41
N THR A 224 -12.09 5.36 -12.32
CA THR A 224 -12.13 4.34 -13.38
C THR A 224 -10.99 3.34 -13.23
N MET A 225 -9.72 3.77 -13.24
CA MET A 225 -8.57 2.87 -13.16
C MET A 225 -8.45 2.20 -11.77
N PHE A 226 -8.69 2.97 -10.72
CA PHE A 226 -8.84 2.52 -9.33
C PHE A 226 -10.27 2.81 -8.88
N PRO A 227 -11.22 1.88 -9.08
CA PRO A 227 -12.62 2.12 -8.74
C PRO A 227 -12.80 2.54 -7.27
N PRO A 228 -13.76 3.42 -6.95
CA PRO A 228 -13.97 3.89 -5.57
C PRO A 228 -14.26 2.75 -4.60
N SER A 229 -14.77 1.60 -5.04
CA SER A 229 -14.90 0.41 -4.21
C SER A 229 -13.60 -0.10 -3.59
N LEU A 230 -12.43 0.33 -4.09
CA LEU A 230 -11.11 -0.08 -3.59
C LEU A 230 -10.53 0.85 -2.50
N TRP A 231 -11.02 2.09 -2.39
CA TRP A 231 -10.42 3.13 -1.53
C TRP A 231 -11.44 4.00 -0.79
N ASN A 232 -12.71 3.94 -1.18
CA ASN A 232 -13.80 4.60 -0.50
C ASN A 232 -14.34 3.69 0.59
N VAL A 233 -14.49 4.28 1.77
CA VAL A 233 -14.81 3.59 3.00
C VAL A 233 -16.21 3.91 3.53
N ASN A 234 -17.00 4.64 2.75
CA ASN A 234 -18.37 4.99 3.12
C ASN A 234 -19.27 3.76 3.30
N THR A 235 -19.05 2.70 2.51
CA THR A 235 -19.78 1.44 2.64
C THR A 235 -19.66 0.82 4.04
N TYR A 236 -18.52 1.00 4.73
CA TYR A 236 -18.36 0.55 6.12
C TYR A 236 -19.13 1.43 7.12
N ILE A 237 -19.26 2.73 6.83
CA ILE A 237 -20.04 3.67 7.64
C ILE A 237 -21.54 3.35 7.52
N GLU A 238 -22.04 3.09 6.31
CA GLU A 238 -23.45 2.81 6.04
C GLU A 238 -23.91 1.46 6.59
N GLN A 239 -23.04 0.45 6.63
CA GLN A 239 -23.38 -0.90 7.10
C GLN A 239 -23.14 -1.11 8.61
N GLU A 240 -22.82 -0.06 9.37
CA GLU A 240 -22.36 -0.14 10.77
C GLU A 240 -21.27 -1.20 10.98
N MET A 241 -20.53 -1.54 9.92
CA MET A 241 -19.41 -2.47 10.04
C MET A 241 -18.37 -1.75 10.87
N LYS A 242 -18.14 -2.23 12.09
CA LYS A 242 -16.97 -1.84 12.88
C LYS A 242 -15.76 -2.03 11.98
N MET A 243 -15.21 -0.92 11.49
CA MET A 243 -13.93 -0.95 10.80
C MET A 243 -12.94 -1.57 11.76
N GLN A 244 -12.54 -2.82 11.53
CA GLN A 244 -11.41 -3.41 12.27
C GLN A 244 -10.15 -2.65 11.87
N ASN A 245 -9.97 -1.52 12.57
CA ASN A 245 -8.87 -0.58 12.59
C ASN A 245 -8.42 0.01 11.25
N ARG A 246 -8.99 1.18 10.92
CA ARG A 246 -8.22 2.27 10.28
C ARG A 246 -7.30 3.00 11.28
N THR A 247 -6.96 2.34 12.37
CA THR A 247 -6.07 2.83 13.43
C THR A 247 -4.72 2.17 13.23
N ASN A 248 -3.74 2.99 12.85
CA ASN A 248 -2.32 2.94 13.15
C ASN A 248 -1.77 1.84 14.08
N ASN A 249 -2.49 1.27 15.05
CA ASN A 249 -1.88 0.44 16.07
C ASN A 249 -1.35 -0.92 15.59
N PRO A 250 -2.08 -1.79 14.84
CA PRO A 250 -1.55 -3.08 14.41
C PRO A 250 -0.39 -2.94 13.42
N ILE A 251 -0.53 -2.04 12.44
CA ILE A 251 0.47 -1.82 11.39
C ILE A 251 1.68 -1.02 11.88
N GLU A 252 1.49 0.00 12.74
CA GLU A 252 2.63 0.66 13.38
C GLU A 252 3.30 -0.26 14.41
N SER A 253 2.53 -1.06 15.15
CA SER A 253 3.09 -2.08 16.06
C SER A 253 3.90 -3.09 15.27
N TYR A 254 3.41 -3.52 14.10
CA TYR A 254 4.17 -4.33 13.17
C TYR A 254 5.43 -3.60 12.70
N ASN A 255 5.34 -2.35 12.21
CA ASN A 255 6.49 -1.57 11.74
C ASN A 255 7.55 -1.38 12.83
N ARG A 256 7.15 -1.11 14.07
CA ARG A 256 8.08 -1.01 15.22
C ARG A 256 8.79 -2.34 15.46
N ARG A 257 8.06 -3.45 15.39
CA ARG A 257 8.61 -4.80 15.58
C ARG A 257 9.51 -5.21 14.42
N ALA A 258 9.07 -4.99 13.19
CA ALA A 258 9.83 -5.23 11.98
C ALA A 258 11.13 -4.40 12.00
N LYS A 259 11.08 -3.12 12.39
CA LYS A 259 12.29 -2.31 12.57
C LYS A 259 13.28 -2.92 13.58
N LYS A 260 12.78 -3.51 14.66
CA LYS A 260 13.61 -4.19 15.66
C LYS A 260 14.21 -5.49 15.14
N ALA A 261 13.45 -6.27 14.36
CA ALA A 261 13.88 -7.57 13.83
C ALA A 261 14.80 -7.44 12.59
N PHE A 262 14.39 -6.64 11.62
CA PHE A 262 15.09 -6.44 10.35
C PHE A 262 16.32 -5.53 10.52
N GLY A 263 16.32 -4.65 11.53
CA GLY A 263 17.30 -3.59 11.65
C GLY A 263 17.06 -2.43 10.68
N SER A 264 17.97 -1.47 10.68
CA SER A 264 17.89 -0.30 9.79
C SER A 264 18.56 -0.61 8.46
N HIS A 265 17.81 -0.48 7.37
CA HIS A 265 18.31 -0.68 5.99
C HIS A 265 19.16 -1.95 5.80
N PRO A 266 18.62 -3.15 6.10
CA PRO A 266 19.34 -4.41 5.98
C PRO A 266 19.78 -4.71 4.54
N THR A 267 20.77 -5.59 4.37
CA THR A 267 21.06 -6.14 3.04
C THR A 267 19.88 -6.98 2.54
N LEU A 268 19.78 -7.17 1.22
CA LEU A 268 18.65 -7.92 0.64
C LEU A 268 18.55 -9.35 1.18
N VAL A 269 19.68 -10.04 1.38
CA VAL A 269 19.70 -11.39 1.97
C VAL A 269 19.21 -11.38 3.41
N VAL A 270 19.69 -10.43 4.23
CA VAL A 270 19.23 -10.30 5.63
C VAL A 270 17.74 -9.97 5.68
N PHE A 271 17.25 -9.12 4.78
CA PHE A 271 15.83 -8.80 4.68
C PHE A 271 14.99 -10.05 4.40
N VAL A 272 15.38 -10.86 3.42
CA VAL A 272 14.66 -12.10 3.07
C VAL A 272 14.62 -13.07 4.25
N GLU A 273 15.76 -13.30 4.91
CA GLU A 273 15.82 -14.22 6.05
C GLU A 273 14.96 -13.74 7.23
N GLN A 274 14.95 -12.44 7.52
CA GLN A 274 14.08 -11.87 8.57
C GLN A 274 12.60 -11.94 8.18
N ALA A 275 12.26 -11.75 6.90
CA ALA A 275 10.90 -11.92 6.42
C ALA A 275 10.41 -13.37 6.53
N LYS A 276 11.28 -14.36 6.26
CA LYS A 276 10.99 -15.79 6.47
C LYS A 276 10.72 -16.10 7.94
N GLU A 277 11.59 -15.63 8.83
CA GLU A 277 11.44 -15.87 10.27
C GLU A 277 10.16 -15.23 10.83
N GLU A 278 9.81 -14.02 10.38
CA GLU A 278 8.53 -13.41 10.76
C GLU A 278 7.33 -14.23 10.23
N ALA A 279 7.37 -14.68 8.98
CA ALA A 279 6.30 -15.51 8.43
C ALA A 279 6.12 -16.81 9.22
N LYS A 280 7.23 -17.49 9.56
CA LYS A 280 7.23 -18.68 10.41
C LYS A 280 6.60 -18.40 11.78
N ARG A 281 7.01 -17.30 12.44
CA ARG A 281 6.45 -16.93 13.75
C ARG A 281 4.94 -16.67 13.69
N TYR A 282 4.45 -16.05 12.62
CA TYR A 282 3.01 -15.85 12.46
C TYR A 282 2.26 -17.16 12.21
N LEU A 283 2.83 -18.09 11.44
CA LEU A 283 2.22 -19.40 11.26
C LEU A 283 2.15 -20.19 12.58
N GLU A 284 3.22 -20.18 13.37
CA GLU A 284 3.23 -20.77 14.73
C GLU A 284 2.17 -20.11 15.64
N LEU A 285 2.01 -18.79 15.56
CA LEU A 285 0.96 -18.07 16.30
C LEU A 285 -0.45 -18.53 15.90
N LEU A 286 -0.71 -18.73 14.61
CA LEU A 286 -2.01 -19.21 14.14
C LEU A 286 -2.26 -20.65 14.60
N ASP A 287 -1.25 -21.50 14.55
CA ASP A 287 -1.33 -22.87 15.05
C ASP A 287 -1.60 -22.89 16.56
N ASP A 288 -0.93 -22.04 17.34
CA ASP A 288 -1.15 -21.94 18.78
C ASP A 288 -2.54 -21.44 19.15
N ILE A 289 -3.07 -20.46 18.40
CA ILE A 289 -4.44 -19.96 18.62
C ILE A 289 -5.47 -21.03 18.24
N SER A 290 -5.29 -21.67 17.07
CA SER A 290 -6.20 -22.72 16.61
C SER A 290 -6.24 -23.93 17.55
N MET A 291 -5.10 -24.28 18.14
CA MET A 291 -4.98 -25.34 19.15
C MET A 291 -5.29 -24.87 20.59
N ARG A 292 -5.80 -23.64 20.76
CA ARG A 292 -6.17 -23.03 22.05
C ARG A 292 -5.02 -22.98 23.07
N ARG A 293 -3.77 -23.02 22.61
CA ARG A 293 -2.57 -22.82 23.44
C ARG A 293 -2.33 -21.35 23.76
N ARG A 294 -2.87 -20.45 22.95
CA ARG A 294 -2.70 -19.00 23.11
C ARG A 294 -3.98 -18.25 22.79
N VAL A 295 -4.20 -17.12 23.46
CA VAL A 295 -5.30 -16.19 23.17
C VAL A 295 -4.87 -15.19 22.10
N ALA A 296 -5.80 -14.79 21.23
CA ALA A 296 -5.58 -13.77 20.21
C ALA A 296 -5.02 -12.46 20.83
N PRO A 297 -4.10 -11.76 20.13
CA PRO A 297 -3.59 -10.47 20.60
C PRO A 297 -4.73 -9.46 20.75
N PRO A 298 -4.72 -8.61 21.80
CA PRO A 298 -5.72 -7.56 21.94
C PRO A 298 -5.54 -6.48 20.86
N HIS A 299 -6.65 -6.00 20.30
CA HIS A 299 -6.67 -4.90 19.35
C HIS A 299 -7.23 -3.63 20.00
N ALA A 300 -6.78 -2.47 19.52
CA ALA A 300 -7.41 -1.20 19.89
C ALA A 300 -8.84 -1.14 19.33
N ASP A 301 -9.69 -0.36 20.00
CA ASP A 301 -11.06 -0.16 19.57
C ASP A 301 -11.14 0.40 18.13
N PRO A 302 -12.11 -0.06 17.34
CA PRO A 302 -12.28 0.36 15.96
C PRO A 302 -12.56 1.87 15.87
N VAL A 303 -11.82 2.60 15.02
CA VAL A 303 -12.11 4.01 14.74
C VAL A 303 -13.40 4.14 13.93
N THR A 304 -14.39 4.81 14.50
CA THR A 304 -15.56 5.29 13.75
C THR A 304 -15.19 6.49 12.89
N LEU A 305 -15.23 6.32 11.57
CA LEU A 305 -15.15 7.43 10.63
C LEU A 305 -16.50 8.15 10.56
N SER A 306 -16.49 9.44 10.87
CA SER A 306 -17.65 10.31 10.70
C SER A 306 -17.50 11.17 9.45
N ILE A 307 -18.57 11.28 8.65
CA ILE A 307 -18.63 12.25 7.56
C ILE A 307 -18.53 13.67 8.16
N PRO A 308 -17.61 14.53 7.70
CA PRO A 308 -17.45 15.88 8.23
C PRO A 308 -18.75 16.69 8.20
N PRO A 309 -19.15 17.36 9.30
CA PRO A 309 -20.37 18.16 9.35
C PRO A 309 -20.46 19.23 8.25
N ALA A 310 -19.32 19.82 7.88
CA ALA A 310 -19.22 20.82 6.82
C ALA A 310 -19.67 20.28 5.45
N TYR A 311 -19.31 19.03 5.12
CA TYR A 311 -19.79 18.37 3.90
C TYR A 311 -21.29 18.08 3.97
N THR A 312 -21.78 17.64 5.13
CA THR A 312 -23.21 17.37 5.34
C THR A 312 -24.04 18.63 5.11
N ALA A 313 -23.59 19.77 5.65
CA ALA A 313 -24.23 21.08 5.48
C ALA A 313 -24.13 21.66 4.06
N PHE A 314 -23.11 21.28 3.29
CA PHE A 314 -22.90 21.80 1.93
C PHE A 314 -24.04 21.43 0.98
N ARG A 315 -24.52 22.43 0.23
CA ARG A 315 -25.51 22.28 -0.84
C ARG A 315 -24.89 22.68 -2.17
N THR A 316 -24.99 21.79 -3.16
CA THR A 316 -24.47 22.06 -4.51
C THR A 316 -25.19 23.29 -5.09
N PRO A 317 -24.47 24.31 -5.60
CA PRO A 317 -25.09 25.47 -6.22
C PRO A 317 -26.00 25.03 -7.37
N LYS A 318 -27.28 25.47 -7.38
CA LYS A 318 -28.17 25.22 -8.52
C LYS A 318 -27.57 25.91 -9.75
N ARG A 319 -27.30 25.16 -10.82
CA ARG A 319 -26.97 25.76 -12.12
C ARG A 319 -28.08 26.75 -12.47
N ARG A 320 -27.75 28.05 -12.58
CA ARG A 320 -28.67 29.04 -13.14
C ARG A 320 -29.07 28.52 -14.53
N LYS A 321 -30.36 28.23 -14.72
CA LYS A 321 -30.90 28.03 -16.07
C LYS A 321 -30.60 29.31 -16.83
N VAL A 322 -29.70 29.22 -17.80
CA VAL A 322 -29.53 30.28 -18.80
C VAL A 322 -30.90 30.39 -19.47
N LYS A 323 -31.60 31.50 -19.23
CA LYS A 323 -32.77 31.84 -20.04
C LYS A 323 -32.24 31.96 -21.47
N LYS A 324 -32.75 31.12 -22.36
CA LYS A 324 -32.49 31.19 -23.80
C LYS A 324 -32.87 32.57 -24.32
#